data_AF-A0A0Q4SBI3-F1
#
_entry.id   AF-A0A0Q4SBI3-F1
#
_cell.length_a   1.000
_cell.length_b   1.000
_cell.length_c   1.000
_cell.angle_alpha   90.00
_cell.angle_beta   90.00
_cell.angle_gamma   90.00
#
_symmetry.space_group_name_H-M   'P 1'
#
loop_
_entity.id
_entity.type
_entity.pdbx_description
1 polymer ?
#
loop_
_entity_poly.entity_id
_entity_poly.type
_entity_poly.pdbx_seq_one_letter_code
_entity_poly.pdbx_strand_id
1 'polypeptide(L)'
;MKTLENQTLLYDEDCPLCSLYTTGFVKSGMLDENGRKSYCQLSAEEQNFIDLKRATNEIALVDNKTKTVTYGIDSLIKVVGFSFPVIEKIATTKPIHFILKKMYSFVSYNRKVIIPGNVSEENKLQCIPDFNYKYRFLFIAFALTITSFVLFGYSDLIPVLPKTNIFREVALAFGQIIFQSLFLFKFDKRTIMNYAGNLMTVSLMGSLILLPILILNQFINIPEIVVLGWFAITVLIMFAEHFRRIKILKLPFYLSYTWILYRILALALILN
;
A
#
# COMPACT_ATOMS: atom_id res chain seq x y z
N MET A 1 -9.35 -26.09 8.19
CA MET A 1 -8.50 -25.12 8.92
C MET A 1 -8.92 -25.14 10.37
N LYS A 2 -8.02 -24.85 11.32
CA LYS A 2 -8.39 -24.77 12.74
C LYS A 2 -8.88 -23.35 13.03
N THR A 3 -10.07 -23.23 13.62
CA THR A 3 -10.70 -21.95 13.93
C THR A 3 -10.25 -21.43 15.28
N LEU A 4 -9.68 -20.23 15.32
CA LEU A 4 -9.33 -19.56 16.58
C LEU A 4 -10.61 -18.95 17.19
N GLU A 5 -11.27 -19.72 18.04
CA GLU A 5 -12.51 -19.30 18.69
C GLU A 5 -12.30 -18.33 19.85
N ASN A 6 -13.33 -17.54 20.15
CA ASN A 6 -13.37 -16.60 21.29
C ASN A 6 -12.30 -15.49 21.21
N GLN A 7 -11.75 -15.25 20.02
CA GLN A 7 -10.86 -14.12 19.80
C GLN A 7 -11.43 -13.20 18.74
N THR A 8 -11.42 -11.90 19.02
CA THR A 8 -11.97 -10.87 18.14
C THR A 8 -10.85 -9.98 17.65
N LEU A 9 -10.68 -9.96 16.33
CA LEU A 9 -9.72 -9.13 15.64
C LEU A 9 -10.33 -7.76 15.32
N LEU A 10 -9.79 -6.74 15.97
CA LEU A 10 -10.19 -5.36 15.79
C LEU A 10 -9.52 -4.76 14.57
N TYR A 11 -10.30 -4.12 13.71
CA TYR A 11 -9.81 -3.52 12.47
C TYR A 11 -10.36 -2.11 12.25
N ASP A 12 -9.60 -1.34 11.48
CA ASP A 12 -9.95 -0.01 11.00
C ASP A 12 -10.88 -0.14 9.78
N GLU A 13 -12.14 0.31 9.92
CA GLU A 13 -13.15 0.21 8.85
C GLU A 13 -12.84 1.12 7.66
N ASP A 14 -12.13 2.23 7.88
CA ASP A 14 -11.68 3.15 6.82
C ASP A 14 -10.41 2.64 6.12
N CYS A 15 -9.92 1.45 6.48
CA CYS A 15 -8.78 0.79 5.89
C CYS A 15 -9.26 -0.42 5.06
N PRO A 16 -9.43 -0.28 3.73
CA PRO A 16 -9.90 -1.40 2.90
C PRO A 16 -8.95 -2.60 2.95
N LEU A 17 -7.64 -2.37 3.08
CA LEU A 17 -6.65 -3.44 3.31
C LEU A 17 -6.99 -4.24 4.58
N CYS A 18 -7.31 -3.52 5.66
CA CYS A 18 -7.64 -4.09 6.96
C CYS A 18 -8.92 -4.92 6.90
N SER A 19 -9.95 -4.36 6.25
CA SER A 19 -11.20 -5.07 6.05
C SER A 19 -11.03 -6.31 5.16
N LEU A 20 -10.22 -6.24 4.11
CA LEU A 20 -10.03 -7.34 3.16
C LEU A 20 -9.40 -8.57 3.83
N TYR A 21 -8.26 -8.42 4.51
CA TYR A 21 -7.59 -9.59 5.09
C TYR A 21 -8.37 -10.16 6.28
N THR A 22 -9.02 -9.32 7.10
CA THR A 22 -9.85 -9.80 8.22
C THR A 22 -11.10 -10.54 7.72
N THR A 23 -11.70 -10.10 6.62
CA THR A 23 -12.74 -10.88 5.91
C THR A 23 -12.19 -12.24 5.46
N GLY A 24 -10.97 -12.25 4.93
CA GLY A 24 -10.29 -13.47 4.49
C GLY A 24 -10.12 -14.48 5.63
N PHE A 25 -9.76 -14.04 6.84
CA PHE A 25 -9.62 -14.92 8.00
C PHE A 25 -10.94 -15.57 8.44
N VAL A 26 -12.04 -14.83 8.41
CA VAL A 26 -13.37 -15.39 8.71
C VAL A 26 -13.80 -16.37 7.62
N LYS A 27 -13.70 -15.97 6.34
CA LYS A 27 -14.11 -16.82 5.20
C LYS A 27 -13.29 -18.10 5.06
N SER A 28 -12.04 -18.08 5.48
CA SER A 28 -11.18 -19.26 5.51
C SER A 28 -11.38 -20.13 6.76
N GLY A 29 -12.17 -19.69 7.74
CA GLY A 29 -12.35 -20.40 9.01
C GLY A 29 -11.11 -20.36 9.91
N MET A 30 -10.22 -19.37 9.74
CA MET A 30 -9.14 -19.11 10.71
C MET A 30 -9.67 -18.36 11.94
N LEU A 31 -10.70 -17.54 11.74
CA LEU A 31 -11.48 -16.87 12.78
C LEU A 31 -12.94 -17.33 12.70
N ASP A 32 -13.64 -17.32 13.83
CA ASP A 32 -15.08 -17.59 13.85
C ASP A 32 -15.89 -16.44 13.21
N GLU A 33 -17.20 -16.63 13.02
CA GLU A 33 -18.08 -15.65 12.37
C GLU A 33 -18.11 -14.29 13.11
N ASN A 34 -17.92 -14.31 14.43
CA ASN A 34 -17.83 -13.13 15.29
C ASN A 34 -16.37 -12.71 15.56
N GLY A 35 -15.41 -13.32 14.85
CA GLY A 35 -13.99 -13.20 15.11
C GLY A 35 -13.37 -11.88 14.62
N ARG A 36 -14.17 -10.95 14.11
CA ARG A 36 -13.72 -9.59 13.75
C ARG A 36 -14.73 -8.54 14.17
N LYS A 37 -14.24 -7.35 14.52
CA LYS A 37 -15.08 -6.21 14.92
C LYS A 37 -14.42 -4.88 14.52
N SER A 38 -15.22 -3.90 14.12
CA SER A 38 -14.70 -2.56 13.84
C SER A 38 -14.32 -1.85 15.14
N TYR A 39 -13.22 -1.09 15.12
CA TYR A 39 -12.86 -0.21 16.25
C TYR A 39 -13.94 0.81 16.58
N CYS A 40 -14.70 1.26 15.59
CA CYS A 40 -15.78 2.24 15.77
C CYS A 40 -16.99 1.64 16.53
N GLN A 41 -17.01 0.33 16.73
CA GLN A 41 -18.08 -0.41 17.39
C GLN A 41 -17.69 -0.94 18.79
N LEU A 42 -16.58 -0.46 19.36
CA LEU A 42 -16.14 -0.90 20.69
C LEU A 42 -17.10 -0.44 21.80
N SER A 43 -17.44 -1.37 22.69
CA SER A 43 -18.22 -1.08 23.89
C SER A 43 -17.39 -0.31 24.92
N ALA A 44 -18.04 0.34 25.88
CA ALA A 44 -17.36 1.05 26.97
C ALA A 44 -16.49 0.11 27.84
N GLU A 45 -16.89 -1.16 27.98
CA GLU A 45 -16.11 -2.16 28.72
C GLU A 45 -14.83 -2.54 27.97
N GLU A 46 -14.92 -2.72 26.64
CA GLU A 46 -13.78 -3.07 25.79
C GLU A 46 -12.73 -1.95 25.78
N GLN A 47 -13.16 -0.69 25.83
CA GLN A 47 -12.26 0.46 25.88
C GLN A 47 -11.40 0.51 27.15
N ASN A 48 -11.77 -0.20 28.23
CA ASN A 48 -10.99 -0.19 29.48
C ASN A 48 -9.71 -1.03 29.42
N PHE A 49 -9.69 -2.09 28.61
CA PHE A 49 -8.55 -3.02 28.54
C PHE A 49 -7.83 -2.99 27.18
N ILE A 50 -8.36 -2.25 26.20
CA ILE A 50 -7.71 -2.01 24.91
C ILE A 50 -6.96 -0.68 24.97
N ASP A 51 -5.65 -0.72 24.73
CA ASP A 51 -4.87 0.48 24.41
C ASP A 51 -5.31 1.05 23.05
N LEU A 52 -6.23 2.03 23.11
CA LEU A 52 -6.79 2.71 21.94
C LEU A 52 -5.71 3.43 21.12
N LYS A 53 -4.67 3.97 21.77
CA LYS A 53 -3.59 4.69 21.09
C LYS A 53 -2.70 3.73 20.29
N ARG A 54 -2.49 2.53 20.81
CA ARG A 54 -1.75 1.48 20.09
C ARG A 54 -2.58 0.88 18.98
N ALA A 55 -3.86 0.64 19.26
CA ALA A 55 -4.85 0.09 18.33
C ALA A 55 -5.06 0.90 17.03
N THR A 56 -4.79 2.22 17.03
CA THR A 56 -4.86 3.04 15.81
C THR A 56 -3.76 2.70 14.80
N ASN A 57 -2.60 2.24 15.28
CA ASN A 57 -1.44 1.92 14.46
C ASN A 57 -1.20 0.41 14.34
N GLU A 58 -1.76 -0.38 15.25
CA GLU A 58 -1.62 -1.83 15.31
C GLU A 58 -2.97 -2.52 15.38
N ILE A 59 -3.14 -3.61 14.62
CA ILE A 59 -4.36 -4.42 14.74
C ILE A 59 -4.36 -5.08 16.12
N ALA A 60 -5.51 -5.13 16.79
CA ALA A 60 -5.62 -5.72 18.12
C ALA A 60 -6.41 -7.02 18.03
N LEU A 61 -5.87 -8.11 18.58
CA LEU A 61 -6.57 -9.37 18.74
C LEU A 61 -6.93 -9.52 20.22
N VAL A 62 -8.22 -9.41 20.50
CA VAL A 62 -8.78 -9.50 21.85
C VAL A 62 -9.13 -10.94 22.15
N ASP A 63 -8.66 -11.45 23.28
CA ASP A 63 -9.10 -12.71 23.84
C ASP A 63 -10.29 -12.48 24.77
N ASN A 64 -11.49 -12.90 24.34
CA ASN A 64 -12.73 -12.59 25.06
C ASN A 64 -12.85 -13.33 26.41
N LYS A 65 -12.10 -14.42 26.61
CA LYS A 65 -12.11 -15.20 27.86
C LYS A 65 -11.17 -14.61 28.90
N THR A 66 -9.96 -14.28 28.50
CA THR A 66 -8.91 -13.78 29.41
C THR A 66 -8.86 -12.25 29.49
N LYS A 67 -9.58 -11.55 28.62
CA LYS A 67 -9.56 -10.08 28.47
C LYS A 67 -8.15 -9.54 28.21
N THR A 68 -7.32 -10.34 27.54
CA THR A 68 -5.97 -9.94 27.11
C THR A 68 -5.97 -9.51 25.65
N VAL A 69 -5.03 -8.63 25.28
CA VAL A 69 -4.94 -8.09 23.92
C VAL A 69 -3.54 -8.32 23.36
N THR A 70 -3.49 -8.96 22.20
CA THR A 70 -2.28 -9.07 21.38
C THR A 70 -2.32 -7.99 20.29
N TYR A 71 -1.18 -7.44 19.88
CA TYR A 71 -1.14 -6.32 18.94
C TYR A 71 -0.22 -6.58 17.74
N GLY A 72 -0.56 -5.96 16.62
CA GLY A 72 0.28 -5.82 15.45
C GLY A 72 0.57 -7.15 14.77
N ILE A 73 1.85 -7.41 14.49
CA ILE A 73 2.26 -8.64 13.83
C ILE A 73 1.99 -9.88 14.69
N ASP A 74 2.06 -9.76 16.01
CA ASP A 74 1.82 -10.89 16.93
C ASP A 74 0.36 -11.38 16.82
N SER A 75 -0.58 -10.46 16.63
CA SER A 75 -1.98 -10.77 16.35
C SER A 75 -2.14 -11.62 15.10
N LEU A 76 -1.47 -11.22 14.01
CA LEU A 76 -1.52 -11.93 12.74
C LEU A 76 -0.84 -13.30 12.83
N ILE A 77 0.33 -13.37 13.49
CA ILE A 77 1.04 -14.62 13.73
C ILE A 77 0.16 -15.58 14.53
N LYS A 78 -0.58 -15.11 15.54
CA LYS A 78 -1.46 -15.95 16.34
C LYS A 78 -2.64 -16.51 15.53
N VAL A 79 -3.32 -15.68 14.74
CA VAL A 79 -4.44 -16.12 13.88
C VAL A 79 -3.97 -17.14 12.84
N VAL A 80 -2.92 -16.82 12.09
CA VAL A 80 -2.40 -17.71 11.03
C VAL A 80 -1.74 -18.94 11.64
N GLY A 81 -1.02 -18.76 12.74
CA GLY A 81 -0.29 -19.81 13.46
C GLY A 81 -1.18 -20.88 14.06
N PHE A 82 -2.36 -20.49 14.57
CA PHE A 82 -3.35 -21.44 15.07
C PHE A 82 -3.81 -22.44 13.99
N SER A 83 -4.01 -21.94 12.76
CA SER A 83 -4.32 -22.77 11.60
C SER A 83 -3.09 -23.50 11.02
N PHE A 84 -1.91 -22.88 11.10
CA PHE A 84 -0.66 -23.40 10.55
C PHE A 84 0.50 -23.29 11.56
N PRO A 85 0.65 -24.26 12.49
CA PRO A 85 1.63 -24.17 13.58
C PRO A 85 3.09 -24.06 13.12
N VAL A 86 3.41 -24.59 11.94
CA VAL A 86 4.75 -24.47 11.33
C VAL A 86 5.06 -23.01 11.00
N ILE A 87 4.08 -22.25 10.50
CA ILE A 87 4.24 -20.83 10.20
C ILE A 87 4.49 -20.05 11.48
N GLU A 88 3.76 -20.36 12.56
CA GLU A 88 3.98 -19.74 13.88
C GLU A 88 5.41 -19.96 14.38
N LYS A 89 5.89 -21.21 14.33
CA LYS A 89 7.24 -21.55 14.78
C LYS A 89 8.32 -20.81 13.99
N ILE A 90 8.16 -20.69 12.67
CA ILE A 90 9.09 -19.94 11.82
C ILE A 90 9.00 -18.44 12.13
N ALA A 91 7.79 -17.88 12.17
CA ALA A 91 7.53 -16.46 12.35
C ALA A 91 7.94 -15.94 13.74
N THR A 92 8.01 -16.81 14.74
CA THR A 92 8.44 -16.48 16.11
C THR A 92 9.95 -16.62 16.34
N THR A 93 10.70 -17.16 15.38
CA THR A 93 12.17 -17.15 15.47
C THR A 93 12.70 -15.71 15.44
N LYS A 94 13.60 -15.34 16.36
CA LYS A 94 14.07 -13.96 16.56
C LYS A 94 14.40 -13.17 15.27
N PRO A 95 15.22 -13.69 14.34
CA PRO A 95 15.56 -12.93 13.13
C PRO A 95 14.35 -12.71 12.23
N ILE A 96 13.53 -13.75 12.02
CA ILE A 96 12.34 -13.67 11.15
C ILE A 96 11.30 -12.76 11.79
N HIS A 97 11.04 -12.94 13.08
CA HIS A 97 10.13 -12.11 13.85
C HIS A 97 10.50 -10.62 13.78
N PHE A 98 11.79 -10.30 13.91
CA PHE A 98 12.26 -8.93 13.78
C PHE A 98 11.98 -8.35 12.38
N ILE A 99 12.23 -9.12 11.32
CA ILE A 99 11.94 -8.70 9.94
C ILE A 99 10.43 -8.50 9.75
N LEU A 100 9.60 -9.46 10.16
CA LEU A 100 8.14 -9.38 10.07
C LEU A 100 7.59 -8.16 10.81
N LYS A 101 8.13 -7.84 11.99
CA LYS A 101 7.75 -6.64 12.74
C LYS A 101 8.07 -5.35 11.97
N LYS A 102 9.24 -5.26 11.31
CA LYS A 102 9.58 -4.10 10.46
C LYS A 102 8.70 -4.00 9.23
N MET A 103 8.45 -5.12 8.55
CA MET A 103 7.54 -5.17 7.39
C MET A 103 6.12 -4.77 7.79
N TYR A 104 5.64 -5.27 8.93
CA TYR A 104 4.34 -4.91 9.47
C TYR A 104 4.23 -3.41 9.73
N SER A 105 5.20 -2.80 10.42
CA SER A 105 5.21 -1.35 10.64
C SER A 105 5.25 -0.58 9.31
N PHE A 106 6.07 -1.02 8.36
CA PHE A 106 6.16 -0.42 7.04
C PHE A 106 4.80 -0.38 6.31
N VAL A 107 4.06 -1.49 6.32
CA VAL A 107 2.72 -1.56 5.72
C VAL A 107 1.73 -0.75 6.54
N SER A 108 1.70 -0.90 7.87
CA SER A 108 0.69 -0.26 8.72
C SER A 108 0.72 1.26 8.65
N TYR A 109 1.91 1.89 8.72
CA TYR A 109 2.04 3.36 8.62
C TYR A 109 1.75 3.91 7.22
N ASN A 110 1.74 3.05 6.19
CA ASN A 110 1.46 3.44 4.81
C ASN A 110 0.11 2.92 4.31
N ARG A 111 -0.68 2.20 5.12
CA ARG A 111 -1.91 1.51 4.68
C ARG A 111 -2.92 2.43 3.98
N LYS A 112 -3.12 3.66 4.49
CA LYS A 112 -4.04 4.65 3.89
C LYS A 112 -3.51 5.26 2.57
N VAL A 113 -2.22 5.07 2.28
CA VAL A 113 -1.58 5.48 1.01
C VAL A 113 -1.46 4.31 0.05
N ILE A 114 -1.31 3.09 0.55
CA ILE A 114 -1.34 1.87 -0.27
C ILE A 114 -2.78 1.67 -0.79
N ILE A 115 -3.76 1.67 0.11
CA ILE A 115 -5.18 1.55 -0.25
C ILE A 115 -5.98 2.62 0.51
N PRO A 116 -6.27 3.77 -0.12
CA PRO A 116 -7.07 4.81 0.51
C PRO A 116 -8.53 4.34 0.61
N GLY A 117 -9.10 4.42 1.81
CA GLY A 117 -10.53 4.27 2.05
C GLY A 117 -11.27 5.59 1.90
N ASN A 118 -12.59 5.50 1.83
CA ASN A 118 -13.45 6.69 1.92
C ASN A 118 -13.44 7.18 3.37
N VAL A 119 -13.28 8.48 3.57
CA VAL A 119 -13.37 9.07 4.91
C VAL A 119 -14.85 9.26 5.24
N SER A 120 -15.36 8.54 6.24
CA SER A 120 -16.67 8.80 6.83
C SER A 120 -16.55 9.97 7.81
N GLU A 121 -17.33 11.03 7.59
CA GLU A 121 -17.33 12.21 8.47
C GLU A 121 -18.15 11.98 9.76
N GLU A 122 -18.86 10.85 9.87
CA GLU A 122 -19.87 10.59 10.91
C GLU A 122 -19.38 9.75 12.10
N ASN A 123 -18.12 9.30 12.10
CA ASN A 123 -17.63 8.39 13.15
C ASN A 123 -17.20 9.13 14.43
N LYS A 124 -17.91 8.85 15.54
CA LYS A 124 -17.65 9.41 16.89
C LYS A 124 -16.25 9.11 17.46
N LEU A 125 -15.59 8.06 16.95
CA LEU A 125 -14.21 7.69 17.28
C LEU A 125 -13.35 7.86 16.02
N GLN A 126 -12.73 9.03 15.84
CA GLN A 126 -11.85 9.28 14.71
C GLN A 126 -10.58 8.41 14.80
N CYS A 127 -10.61 7.27 14.12
CA CYS A 127 -9.47 6.36 13.99
C CYS A 127 -8.51 6.85 12.90
N ILE A 128 -7.82 7.96 13.17
CA ILE A 128 -6.77 8.49 12.29
C ILE A 128 -5.42 7.93 12.78
N PRO A 129 -4.74 7.05 12.03
CA PRO A 129 -3.42 6.56 12.41
C PRO A 129 -2.41 7.71 12.49
N ASP A 130 -1.40 7.52 13.32
CA ASP A 130 -0.35 8.50 13.46
C ASP A 130 0.47 8.60 12.18
N PHE A 131 0.69 9.84 11.73
CA PHE A 131 1.51 10.08 10.57
C PHE A 131 3.00 9.92 10.93
N ASN A 132 3.67 8.94 10.32
CA ASN A 132 5.09 8.69 10.54
C ASN A 132 5.94 9.03 9.30
N TYR A 133 6.68 10.14 9.38
CA TYR A 133 7.56 10.59 8.29
C TYR A 133 8.62 9.56 7.90
N LYS A 134 9.23 8.86 8.87
CA LYS A 134 10.29 7.88 8.59
C LYS A 134 9.78 6.74 7.70
N TYR A 135 8.64 6.15 8.07
CA TYR A 135 8.05 5.07 7.25
C TYR A 135 7.49 5.58 5.93
N ARG A 136 7.08 6.85 5.85
CA ARG A 136 6.63 7.44 4.59
C ARG A 136 7.76 7.64 3.59
N PHE A 137 8.89 8.18 4.03
CA PHE A 137 10.08 8.30 3.19
C PHE A 137 10.60 6.93 2.77
N LEU A 138 10.63 5.95 3.69
CA LEU A 138 11.03 4.59 3.37
C LEU A 138 10.12 3.97 2.29
N PHE A 139 8.80 4.21 2.36
CA PHE A 139 7.85 3.72 1.35
C PHE A 139 8.05 4.39 -0.01
N ILE A 140 8.20 5.72 -0.04
CA ILE A 140 8.46 6.47 -1.27
C ILE A 140 9.76 5.98 -1.92
N ALA A 141 10.84 5.82 -1.14
CA ALA A 141 12.12 5.34 -1.64
C ALA A 141 12.03 3.90 -2.16
N PHE A 142 11.32 3.01 -1.46
CA PHE A 142 11.07 1.65 -1.90
C PHE A 142 10.31 1.61 -3.23
N ALA A 143 9.16 2.30 -3.30
CA ALA A 143 8.34 2.36 -4.50
C ALA A 143 9.10 2.96 -5.68
N LEU A 144 9.89 4.01 -5.44
CA LEU A 144 10.73 4.66 -6.45
C LEU A 144 11.77 3.70 -6.99
N THR A 145 12.47 2.98 -6.11
CA THR A 145 13.49 2.00 -6.49
C THR A 145 12.92 0.92 -7.39
N ILE A 146 11.82 0.28 -6.96
CA ILE A 146 11.15 -0.76 -7.78
C ILE A 146 10.67 -0.18 -9.11
N THR A 147 10.08 1.02 -9.08
CA THR A 147 9.59 1.68 -10.29
C THR A 147 10.71 1.92 -11.29
N SER A 148 11.82 2.50 -10.85
CA SER A 148 12.96 2.80 -11.72
C SER A 148 13.62 1.55 -12.29
N PHE A 149 13.73 0.45 -11.52
CA PHE A 149 14.25 -0.82 -12.05
C PHE A 149 13.34 -1.42 -13.11
N VAL A 150 12.03 -1.43 -12.87
CA VAL A 150 11.07 -1.95 -13.85
C VAL A 150 11.05 -1.09 -15.10
N LEU A 151 11.04 0.25 -14.98
CA LEU A 151 11.11 1.16 -16.12
C LEU A 151 12.42 0.99 -16.91
N PHE A 152 13.54 0.77 -16.22
CA PHE A 152 14.83 0.50 -16.87
C PHE A 152 14.75 -0.74 -17.75
N GLY A 153 14.31 -1.88 -17.19
CA GLY A 153 14.16 -3.11 -17.97
C GLY A 153 13.10 -3.01 -19.07
N TYR A 154 12.00 -2.29 -18.82
CA TYR A 154 10.93 -2.15 -19.81
C TYR A 154 11.29 -1.20 -20.96
N SER A 155 12.10 -0.16 -20.71
CA SER A 155 12.56 0.76 -21.75
C SER A 155 13.40 0.05 -22.81
N ASP A 156 14.16 -0.98 -22.44
CA ASP A 156 14.97 -1.76 -23.39
C ASP A 156 14.11 -2.63 -24.32
N LEU A 157 12.83 -2.84 -23.99
CA LEU A 157 11.87 -3.58 -24.83
C LEU A 157 11.19 -2.70 -25.89
N ILE A 158 11.44 -1.39 -25.90
CA ILE A 158 10.82 -0.45 -26.84
C ILE A 158 11.92 0.17 -27.73
N PRO A 159 12.14 -0.37 -28.94
CA PRO A 159 13.22 0.06 -29.84
C PRO A 159 13.19 1.55 -30.23
N VAL A 160 12.00 2.16 -30.26
CA VAL A 160 11.84 3.59 -30.59
C VAL A 160 12.46 4.50 -29.53
N LEU A 161 12.62 4.04 -28.29
CA LEU A 161 13.23 4.82 -27.22
C LEU A 161 14.75 4.73 -27.28
N PRO A 162 15.48 5.84 -27.10
CA PRO A 162 16.93 5.81 -26.94
C PRO A 162 17.33 4.96 -25.74
N LYS A 163 18.47 4.29 -25.85
CA LYS A 163 19.03 3.43 -24.82
C LYS A 163 19.02 4.13 -23.46
N THR A 164 18.44 3.46 -22.47
CA THR A 164 18.26 4.03 -21.14
C THR A 164 19.49 3.84 -20.26
N ASN A 165 19.54 4.59 -19.17
CA ASN A 165 20.38 4.31 -18.02
C ASN A 165 19.53 4.40 -16.75
N ILE A 166 19.93 3.69 -15.69
CA ILE A 166 19.17 3.65 -14.44
C ILE A 166 18.99 5.05 -13.82
N PHE A 167 19.95 5.95 -14.02
CA PHE A 167 19.87 7.33 -13.52
C PHE A 167 18.75 8.13 -14.21
N ARG A 168 18.53 7.94 -15.51
CA ARG A 168 17.42 8.53 -16.26
C ARG A 168 16.09 8.09 -15.67
N GLU A 169 15.92 6.78 -15.43
CA GLU A 169 14.67 6.26 -14.87
C GLU A 169 14.42 6.68 -13.42
N VAL A 170 15.49 6.84 -12.63
CA VAL A 170 15.42 7.45 -11.29
C VAL A 170 15.03 8.93 -11.40
N ALA A 171 15.66 9.69 -12.30
CA ALA A 171 15.36 11.10 -12.51
C ALA A 171 13.92 11.32 -13.01
N LEU A 172 13.40 10.43 -13.86
CA LEU A 172 12.02 10.46 -14.33
C LEU A 172 11.01 10.15 -13.20
N ALA A 173 11.26 9.10 -12.42
CA ALA A 173 10.38 8.74 -11.32
C ALA A 173 10.41 9.79 -10.20
N PHE A 174 11.60 10.27 -9.82
CA PHE A 174 11.77 11.30 -8.80
C PHE A 174 11.28 12.67 -9.27
N GLY A 175 11.58 13.04 -10.51
CA GLY A 175 11.16 14.28 -11.13
C GLY A 175 9.63 14.40 -11.21
N GLN A 176 8.92 13.29 -11.43
CA GLN A 176 7.45 13.26 -11.35
C GLN A 176 6.96 13.71 -9.96
N ILE A 177 7.59 13.24 -8.88
CA ILE A 177 7.22 13.63 -7.50
C ILE A 177 7.46 15.12 -7.29
N ILE A 178 8.63 15.63 -7.69
CA ILE A 178 8.97 17.05 -7.57
C ILE A 178 7.96 17.89 -8.36
N PHE A 179 7.79 17.59 -9.65
CA PHE A 179 6.92 18.33 -10.54
C PHE A 179 5.48 18.40 -10.01
N GLN A 180 4.96 17.27 -9.54
CA GLN A 180 3.63 17.19 -8.94
C GLN A 180 3.51 17.97 -7.62
N SER A 181 4.56 17.95 -6.80
CA SER A 181 4.58 18.68 -5.53
C SER A 181 4.56 20.20 -5.73
N LEU A 182 5.08 20.71 -6.84
CA LEU A 182 5.02 22.14 -7.18
C LEU A 182 3.58 22.64 -7.29
N PHE A 183 2.64 21.80 -7.74
CA PHE A 183 1.23 22.17 -7.86
C PHE A 183 0.46 22.09 -6.53
N LEU A 184 1.12 21.65 -5.46
CA LEU A 184 0.54 21.54 -4.11
C LEU A 184 1.22 22.46 -3.09
N PHE A 185 2.01 23.45 -3.52
CA PHE A 185 2.80 24.31 -2.63
C PHE A 185 1.96 25.07 -1.58
N LYS A 186 0.67 25.30 -1.85
CA LYS A 186 -0.27 25.98 -0.93
C LYS A 186 -0.83 25.05 0.17
N PHE A 187 -0.61 23.75 0.06
CA PHE A 187 -1.06 22.76 1.03
C PHE A 187 0.00 22.51 2.10
N ASP A 188 -0.42 21.94 3.23
CA ASP A 188 0.50 21.60 4.31
C ASP A 188 1.43 20.43 3.92
N LYS A 189 2.58 20.35 4.60
CA LYS A 189 3.61 19.34 4.33
C LYS A 189 3.10 17.90 4.46
N ARG A 190 2.15 17.63 5.36
CA ARG A 190 1.59 16.29 5.56
C ARG A 190 0.71 15.91 4.37
N THR A 191 -0.10 16.83 3.85
CA THR A 191 -0.90 16.63 2.63
C THR A 191 -0.02 16.38 1.41
N ILE A 192 1.02 17.19 1.20
CA ILE A 192 1.99 16.98 0.09
C ILE A 192 2.65 15.60 0.21
N MET A 193 3.09 15.22 1.41
CA MET A 193 3.73 13.93 1.65
C MET A 193 2.76 12.74 1.52
N ASN A 194 1.49 12.92 1.87
CA ASN A 194 0.42 11.96 1.62
C ASN A 194 0.18 11.75 0.13
N TYR A 195 0.14 12.85 -0.62
CA TYR A 195 -0.01 12.80 -2.06
C TYR A 195 1.20 12.15 -2.74
N ALA A 196 2.43 12.54 -2.39
CA ALA A 196 3.65 11.92 -2.91
C ALA A 196 3.67 10.41 -2.69
N GLY A 197 3.25 9.95 -1.50
CA GLY A 197 3.04 8.54 -1.24
C GLY A 197 2.02 7.90 -2.17
N ASN A 198 0.85 8.53 -2.38
CA ASN A 198 -0.20 7.99 -3.26
C ASN A 198 0.25 7.92 -4.72
N LEU A 199 0.94 8.96 -5.19
CA LEU A 199 1.56 9.00 -6.51
C LEU A 199 2.55 7.85 -6.71
N MET A 200 3.36 7.55 -5.68
CA MET A 200 4.28 6.43 -5.71
C MET A 200 3.58 5.07 -5.60
N THR A 201 2.45 4.97 -4.90
CA THR A 201 1.62 3.76 -4.93
C THR A 201 1.10 3.49 -6.35
N VAL A 202 0.62 4.52 -7.06
CA VAL A 202 0.18 4.37 -8.46
C VAL A 202 1.34 3.91 -9.35
N SER A 203 2.53 4.50 -9.17
CA SER A 203 3.73 4.13 -9.92
C SER A 203 4.15 2.68 -9.65
N LEU A 204 4.20 2.28 -8.38
CA LEU A 204 4.50 0.91 -7.97
C LEU A 204 3.48 -0.10 -8.52
N MET A 205 2.19 0.22 -8.47
CA MET A 205 1.13 -0.60 -9.06
C MET A 205 1.36 -0.79 -10.56
N GLY A 206 1.64 0.30 -11.28
CA GLY A 206 1.99 0.24 -12.70
C GLY A 206 3.18 -0.68 -12.96
N SER A 207 4.26 -0.55 -12.17
CA SER A 207 5.43 -1.42 -12.28
C SER A 207 5.13 -2.89 -12.03
N LEU A 208 4.27 -3.20 -11.05
CA LEU A 208 3.82 -4.57 -10.81
C LEU A 208 2.99 -5.14 -11.98
N ILE A 209 2.22 -4.29 -12.69
CA ILE A 209 1.47 -4.69 -13.89
C ILE A 209 2.41 -4.92 -15.09
N LEU A 210 3.50 -4.16 -15.22
CA LEU A 210 4.49 -4.34 -16.29
C LEU A 210 5.37 -5.58 -16.09
N LEU A 211 5.63 -5.95 -14.84
CA LEU A 211 6.59 -7.00 -14.47
C LEU A 211 6.34 -8.37 -15.15
N PRO A 212 5.10 -8.88 -15.30
CA PRO A 212 4.84 -10.12 -16.02
C PRO A 212 5.36 -10.13 -17.47
N ILE A 213 5.18 -9.04 -18.23
CA ILE A 213 5.70 -8.93 -19.59
C ILE A 213 7.23 -8.91 -19.59
N LEU A 214 7.83 -8.18 -18.64
CA LEU A 214 9.29 -8.14 -18.50
C LEU A 214 9.88 -9.53 -18.22
N ILE A 215 9.24 -10.32 -17.36
CA ILE A 215 9.66 -11.70 -17.04
C ILE A 215 9.44 -12.61 -18.25
N LEU A 216 8.26 -12.58 -18.86
CA LEU A 216 7.94 -13.43 -20.02
C LEU A 216 8.88 -13.17 -21.20
N ASN A 217 9.29 -11.92 -21.41
CA ASN A 217 10.22 -11.56 -22.48
C ASN A 217 11.61 -12.20 -22.34
N GLN A 218 11.98 -12.68 -21.14
CA GLN A 218 13.23 -13.43 -20.94
C GLN A 218 13.17 -14.85 -21.52
N PHE A 219 11.97 -15.40 -21.68
CA PHE A 219 11.75 -16.77 -22.15
C PHE A 219 11.28 -16.82 -23.61
N ILE A 220 10.50 -15.83 -24.03
CA ILE A 220 9.97 -15.72 -25.39
C ILE A 220 10.18 -14.31 -25.91
N ASN A 221 10.49 -14.16 -27.20
CA ASN A 221 10.59 -12.83 -27.80
C ASN A 221 9.17 -12.28 -28.02
N ILE A 222 8.75 -11.30 -27.22
CA ILE A 222 7.42 -10.72 -27.29
C ILE A 222 7.39 -9.66 -28.41
N PRO A 223 6.42 -9.69 -29.34
CA PRO A 223 6.30 -8.67 -30.38
C PRO A 223 6.16 -7.26 -29.79
N GLU A 224 6.84 -6.30 -30.39
CA GLU A 224 6.86 -4.90 -29.93
C GLU A 224 5.45 -4.30 -29.77
N ILE A 225 4.53 -4.62 -30.68
CA ILE A 225 3.14 -4.15 -30.61
C ILE A 225 2.42 -4.61 -29.34
N VAL A 226 2.75 -5.81 -28.83
CA VAL A 226 2.19 -6.34 -27.57
C VAL A 226 2.80 -5.61 -26.38
N VAL A 227 4.11 -5.35 -26.40
CA VAL A 227 4.80 -4.57 -25.36
C VAL A 227 4.24 -3.15 -25.28
N LEU A 228 4.06 -2.48 -26.43
CA LEU A 228 3.47 -1.14 -26.49
C LEU A 228 2.01 -1.12 -26.06
N GLY A 229 1.21 -2.10 -26.50
CA GLY A 229 -0.19 -2.24 -26.09
C GLY A 229 -0.33 -2.45 -24.59
N TRP A 230 0.51 -3.31 -24.00
CA TRP A 230 0.51 -3.57 -22.55
C TRP A 230 0.93 -2.34 -21.74
N PHE A 231 1.92 -1.60 -22.24
CA PHE A 231 2.32 -0.32 -21.65
C PHE A 231 1.17 0.69 -21.68
N ALA A 232 0.47 0.84 -22.81
CA ALA A 232 -0.67 1.73 -22.93
C ALA A 232 -1.81 1.36 -21.97
N ILE A 233 -2.17 0.08 -21.88
CA ILE A 233 -3.17 -0.41 -20.91
C ILE A 233 -2.74 -0.07 -19.47
N THR A 234 -1.47 -0.29 -19.15
CA THR A 234 -0.93 0.03 -17.82
C THR A 234 -1.06 1.52 -17.51
N VAL A 235 -0.70 2.40 -18.45
CA VAL A 235 -0.84 3.86 -18.30
C VAL A 235 -2.30 4.27 -18.08
N LEU A 236 -3.25 3.65 -18.79
CA LEU A 236 -4.68 3.91 -18.61
C LEU A 236 -5.17 3.49 -17.22
N ILE A 237 -4.77 2.31 -16.74
CA ILE A 237 -5.09 1.83 -15.39
C ILE A 237 -4.49 2.77 -14.34
N MET A 238 -3.23 3.17 -14.50
CA MET A 238 -2.56 4.10 -13.61
C MET A 238 -3.27 5.46 -13.57
N PHE A 239 -3.68 6.00 -14.72
CA PHE A 239 -4.40 7.26 -14.79
C PHE A 239 -5.78 7.19 -14.12
N ALA A 240 -6.54 6.12 -14.38
CA ALA A 240 -7.84 5.90 -13.74
C ALA A 240 -7.70 5.80 -12.20
N GLU A 241 -6.69 5.08 -11.73
CA GLU A 241 -6.41 4.95 -10.29
C GLU A 241 -5.93 6.27 -9.67
N HIS A 242 -5.08 7.02 -10.37
CA HIS A 242 -4.66 8.35 -9.93
C HIS A 242 -5.86 9.29 -9.78
N PHE A 243 -6.74 9.33 -10.78
CA PHE A 243 -7.96 10.13 -10.76
C PHE A 243 -8.88 9.74 -9.59
N ARG A 244 -9.09 8.44 -9.38
CA ARG A 244 -9.86 7.91 -8.24
C ARG A 244 -9.27 8.37 -6.90
N ARG A 245 -7.94 8.30 -6.74
CA ARG A 245 -7.24 8.74 -5.52
C ARG A 245 -7.36 10.23 -5.27
N ILE A 246 -7.22 11.06 -6.30
CA ILE A 246 -7.41 12.51 -6.19
C ILE A 246 -8.81 12.83 -5.66
N LYS A 247 -9.84 12.14 -6.16
CA LYS A 247 -11.23 12.30 -5.68
C LYS A 247 -11.38 11.90 -4.21
N ILE A 248 -10.82 10.75 -3.80
CA ILE A 248 -10.89 10.27 -2.41
C ILE A 248 -10.15 11.21 -1.46
N LEU A 249 -8.99 11.73 -1.87
CA LEU A 249 -8.19 12.65 -1.08
C LEU A 249 -8.74 14.09 -1.08
N LYS A 250 -9.83 14.37 -1.81
CA LYS A 250 -10.42 15.70 -2.00
C LYS A 250 -9.37 16.73 -2.51
N LEU A 251 -8.45 16.28 -3.37
CA LEU A 251 -7.42 17.12 -3.97
C LEU A 251 -7.87 17.70 -5.33
N PRO A 252 -7.24 18.77 -5.83
CA PRO A 252 -7.61 19.37 -7.10
C PRO A 252 -7.44 18.41 -8.30
N PHE A 253 -8.46 18.31 -9.15
CA PHE A 253 -8.45 17.41 -10.32
C PHE A 253 -7.33 17.71 -11.33
N TYR A 254 -6.85 18.96 -11.40
CA TYR A 254 -5.78 19.33 -12.33
C TYR A 254 -4.50 18.52 -12.13
N LEU A 255 -4.29 17.93 -10.94
CA LEU A 255 -3.13 17.09 -10.64
C LEU A 255 -3.03 15.87 -11.58
N SER A 256 -4.17 15.33 -12.03
CA SER A 256 -4.15 14.23 -13.00
C SER A 256 -3.71 14.69 -14.39
N TYR A 257 -4.06 15.91 -14.79
CA TYR A 257 -3.61 16.48 -16.06
C TYR A 257 -2.13 16.87 -16.02
N THR A 258 -1.67 17.46 -14.91
CA THR A 258 -0.24 17.78 -14.74
C THR A 258 0.60 16.49 -14.67
N TRP A 259 0.00 15.37 -14.24
CA TRP A 259 0.68 14.08 -14.23
C TRP A 259 0.99 13.59 -15.65
N ILE A 260 0.00 13.68 -16.54
CA ILE A 260 0.18 13.41 -17.98
C ILE A 260 1.16 14.41 -18.60
N LEU A 261 1.00 15.71 -18.29
CA LEU A 261 1.86 16.77 -18.82
C LEU A 261 3.34 16.48 -18.57
N TYR A 262 3.69 16.07 -17.34
CA TYR A 262 5.06 15.68 -17.01
C TYR A 262 5.57 14.56 -17.93
N ARG A 263 4.75 13.54 -18.20
CA ARG A 263 5.13 12.40 -19.06
C ARG A 263 5.30 12.82 -20.52
N ILE A 264 4.47 13.72 -21.03
CA ILE A 264 4.61 14.28 -22.37
C ILE A 264 5.91 15.09 -22.47
N LEU A 265 6.19 15.97 -21.51
CA LEU A 265 7.42 16.76 -21.47
C LEU A 265 8.66 15.86 -21.37
N ALA A 266 8.63 14.86 -20.50
CA ALA A 266 9.70 13.88 -20.37
C ALA A 266 9.94 13.10 -21.67
N LEU A 267 8.88 12.64 -22.34
CA LEU A 267 9.00 11.93 -23.61
C LEU A 267 9.60 12.83 -24.69
N ALA A 268 9.16 14.09 -24.78
CA ALA A 268 9.74 15.05 -25.72
C ALA A 268 11.23 15.31 -25.46
N LEU A 269 11.65 15.33 -24.19
CA LEU A 269 13.07 15.46 -23.83
C LEU A 269 13.89 14.20 -24.09
N ILE A 270 13.26 13.02 -24.08
CA ILE A 270 13.94 11.75 -24.37
C ILE A 270 14.13 11.56 -25.87
N LEU A 271 13.20 12.05 -26.70
CA LEU A 271 13.23 11.88 -28.16
C LEU A 271 14.03 12.95 -28.92
N ASN A 272 14.36 14.07 -28.27
CA ASN A 272 15.19 15.14 -28.81
C ASN A 272 16.65 15.00 -28.34
#